data_AF-A0A2U8FFB7-F1
#
_entry.id   AF-A0A2U8FFB7-F1
#
_cell.length_a   1.000
_cell.length_b   1.000
_cell.length_c   1.000
_cell.angle_alpha   90.00
_cell.angle_beta   90.00
_cell.angle_gamma   90.00
#
_symmetry.space_group_name_H-M   'P 1'
#
loop_
_entity.id
_entity.type
_entity.pdbx_description
1 polymer ?
#
loop_
_entity_poly.entity_id
_entity_poly.type
_entity_poly.pdbx_seq_one_letter_code
_entity_poly.pdbx_strand_id
1 'polypeptide(L)'
;MKVVYAPSFRGSMDDLHTNVVCGFEIGVLESLCEIVGDKGEVLYFPHTQTPKTYHTTILEALKGCPISHINQMQKAKDTDVLVSDFSNRIFEYSLSFAKPSIVFLSGITGISFNQDKFYKLLQDCAYFAFSLKDLKDICKTLDFKAKTREIESFLQRDFL
;
A
#
# COMPACT_ATOMS: atom_id res chain seq x y z
N MET A 1 9.72 -5.70 -10.29
CA MET A 1 8.54 -5.60 -9.42
C MET A 1 7.91 -4.23 -9.65
N LYS A 2 6.59 -4.16 -9.69
CA LYS A 2 5.84 -2.92 -9.76
C LYS A 2 4.93 -2.83 -8.55
N VAL A 3 5.02 -1.75 -7.79
CA VAL A 3 4.26 -1.57 -6.55
C VAL A 3 3.39 -0.35 -6.69
N VAL A 4 2.17 -0.38 -6.17
CA VAL A 4 1.40 0.84 -5.92
C VAL A 4 1.40 1.14 -4.42
N TYR A 5 1.74 2.37 -4.06
CA TYR A 5 1.60 2.88 -2.70
C TYR A 5 0.37 3.78 -2.59
N ALA A 6 -0.60 3.41 -1.76
CA ALA A 6 -1.88 4.08 -1.65
C ALA A 6 -2.25 4.37 -0.19
N PRO A 7 -1.66 5.40 0.44
CA PRO A 7 -1.92 5.71 1.85
C PRO A 7 -3.36 6.13 2.10
N SER A 8 -3.82 5.96 3.35
CA SER A 8 -5.08 6.52 3.81
C SER A 8 -5.04 8.06 3.88
N PHE A 9 -6.20 8.65 4.10
CA PHE A 9 -6.34 10.10 4.22
C PHE A 9 -5.42 10.67 5.31
N ARG A 10 -4.80 11.82 5.02
CA ARG A 10 -4.09 12.63 6.01
C ARG A 10 -4.82 13.96 6.17
N GLY A 11 -5.27 14.22 7.39
CA GLY A 11 -5.89 15.50 7.75
C GLY A 11 -4.90 16.66 7.66
N SER A 12 -5.43 17.87 7.53
CA SER A 12 -4.63 19.08 7.67
C SER A 12 -4.14 19.19 9.11
N MET A 13 -2.85 19.47 9.28
CA MET A 13 -2.22 19.73 10.58
C MET A 13 -1.34 20.99 10.49
N ASP A 14 -0.78 21.46 11.60
CA ASP A 14 0.28 22.47 11.55
C ASP A 14 1.54 21.95 10.85
N ASP A 15 2.47 22.86 10.55
CA ASP A 15 3.66 22.56 9.76
C ASP A 15 4.55 21.48 10.40
N LEU A 16 4.65 21.43 11.72
CA LEU A 16 5.48 20.44 12.41
C LEU A 16 4.91 19.02 12.23
N HIS A 17 3.62 18.86 12.43
CA HIS A 17 2.96 17.56 12.23
C HIS A 17 2.87 17.18 10.75
N THR A 18 2.69 18.17 9.87
CA THR A 18 2.76 17.97 8.41
C THR A 18 4.13 17.41 8.02
N ASN A 19 5.22 17.94 8.57
CA ASN A 19 6.56 17.43 8.33
C ASN A 19 6.73 15.97 8.79
N VAL A 20 6.18 15.60 9.94
CA VAL A 20 6.20 14.21 10.44
C VAL A 20 5.45 13.27 9.49
N VAL A 21 4.25 13.66 9.06
CA VAL A 21 3.44 12.85 8.14
C VAL A 21 4.15 12.71 6.79
N CYS A 22 4.59 13.82 6.17
CA CYS A 22 5.32 13.78 4.91
C CYS A 22 6.60 12.96 5.02
N GLY A 23 7.38 13.12 6.10
CA GLY A 23 8.58 12.34 6.36
C GLY A 23 8.31 10.84 6.47
N PHE A 24 7.19 10.45 7.08
CA PHE A 24 6.76 9.06 7.10
C PHE A 24 6.47 8.53 5.68
N GLU A 25 5.63 9.23 4.91
CA GLU A 25 5.28 8.84 3.53
C GLU A 25 6.52 8.75 2.62
N ILE A 26 7.45 9.70 2.76
CA ILE A 26 8.74 9.73 2.06
C ILE A 26 9.54 8.47 2.41
N GLY A 27 9.71 8.15 3.69
CA GLY A 27 10.48 6.97 4.10
C GLY A 27 9.88 5.65 3.61
N VAL A 28 8.55 5.56 3.51
CA VAL A 28 7.89 4.40 2.88
C VAL A 28 8.22 4.33 1.40
N LEU A 29 8.03 5.42 0.66
CA LEU A 29 8.28 5.48 -0.78
C LEU A 29 9.75 5.21 -1.14
N GLU A 30 10.71 5.75 -0.39
CA GLU A 30 12.14 5.45 -0.55
C GLU A 30 12.41 3.96 -0.36
N SER A 31 11.86 3.37 0.70
CA SER A 31 12.00 1.94 0.97
C SER A 31 11.41 1.08 -0.14
N LEU A 32 10.29 1.50 -0.73
CA LEU A 32 9.69 0.81 -1.87
C LEU A 32 10.56 0.97 -3.12
N CYS A 33 11.15 2.14 -3.38
CA CYS A 33 12.11 2.34 -4.46
C CYS A 33 13.31 1.39 -4.33
N GLU A 34 13.88 1.26 -3.12
CA GLU A 34 14.96 0.30 -2.84
C GLU A 34 14.54 -1.15 -3.09
N ILE A 35 13.30 -1.52 -2.73
CA ILE A 35 12.75 -2.86 -2.91
C ILE A 35 12.62 -3.20 -4.40
N VAL A 36 12.06 -2.28 -5.19
CA VAL A 36 11.78 -2.56 -6.61
C VAL A 36 13.04 -2.48 -7.49
N GLY A 37 14.05 -1.71 -7.05
CA GLY A 37 15.33 -1.53 -7.74
C GLY A 37 15.23 -0.85 -9.11
N ASP A 38 16.34 -0.82 -9.86
CA ASP A 38 16.46 -0.05 -11.10
C ASP A 38 15.51 -0.47 -12.24
N LYS A 39 15.03 -1.72 -12.20
CA LYS A 39 14.09 -2.27 -13.20
C LYS A 39 12.63 -2.21 -12.74
N GLY A 40 12.39 -1.67 -11.54
CA GLY A 40 11.11 -1.59 -10.90
C GLY A 40 10.44 -0.24 -11.08
N GLU A 41 9.20 -0.15 -10.60
CA GLU A 41 8.41 1.09 -10.62
C GLU A 41 7.56 1.17 -9.35
N VAL A 42 7.48 2.36 -8.75
CA VAL A 42 6.55 2.67 -7.68
C VAL A 42 5.49 3.64 -8.20
N LEU A 43 4.23 3.23 -8.18
CA LEU A 43 3.10 4.10 -8.45
C LEU A 43 2.63 4.74 -7.16
N TYR A 44 2.66 6.07 -7.06
CA TYR A 44 2.11 6.78 -5.91
C TYR A 44 0.65 7.16 -6.18
N PHE A 45 -0.27 6.61 -5.38
CA PHE A 45 -1.71 6.88 -5.46
C PHE A 45 -2.23 7.55 -4.18
N PRO A 46 -2.03 8.87 -4.03
CA PRO A 46 -2.46 9.57 -2.84
C PRO A 46 -3.99 9.63 -2.69
N HIS A 47 -4.45 9.72 -1.45
CA HIS A 47 -5.85 9.98 -1.15
C HIS A 47 -6.27 11.39 -1.62
N THR A 48 -7.34 11.49 -2.39
CA THR A 48 -7.74 12.73 -3.09
C THR A 48 -8.14 13.89 -2.16
N GLN A 49 -8.54 13.59 -0.93
CA GLN A 49 -8.90 14.59 0.08
C GLN A 49 -7.70 15.10 0.88
N THR A 50 -6.55 14.43 0.80
CA THR A 50 -5.33 14.89 1.49
C THR A 50 -4.89 16.25 0.92
N PRO A 51 -4.46 17.22 1.74
CA PRO A 51 -4.03 18.52 1.25
C PRO A 51 -2.95 18.41 0.17
N LYS A 52 -3.12 19.16 -0.92
CA LYS A 52 -2.21 19.11 -2.09
C LYS A 52 -0.76 19.40 -1.74
N THR A 53 -0.52 20.25 -0.73
CA THR A 53 0.82 20.59 -0.23
C THR A 53 1.60 19.35 0.19
N TYR A 54 0.95 18.35 0.79
CA TYR A 54 1.61 17.11 1.21
C TYR A 54 2.16 16.37 0.00
N HIS A 55 1.33 16.20 -1.04
CA HIS A 55 1.73 15.51 -2.27
C HIS A 55 2.84 16.24 -3.00
N THR A 56 2.77 17.57 -3.09
CA THR A 56 3.83 18.38 -3.69
C THR A 56 5.14 18.20 -2.92
N THR A 57 5.14 18.34 -1.59
CA THR A 57 6.34 18.17 -0.76
C THR A 57 6.95 16.78 -0.90
N ILE A 58 6.13 15.71 -0.88
CA ILE A 58 6.60 14.33 -1.02
C ILE A 58 7.26 14.12 -2.39
N LEU A 59 6.61 14.56 -3.47
CA LEU A 59 7.13 14.39 -4.84
C LEU A 59 8.38 15.23 -5.11
N GLU A 60 8.48 16.42 -4.53
CA GLU A 60 9.67 17.27 -4.62
C GLU A 60 10.86 16.67 -3.86
N ALA A 61 10.62 16.14 -2.65
CA ALA A 61 11.64 15.47 -1.85
C ALA A 61 12.20 14.22 -2.55
N LEU A 62 11.37 13.53 -3.34
CA LEU A 62 11.70 12.28 -4.03
C LEU A 62 12.04 12.48 -5.52
N LYS A 63 12.39 13.71 -5.91
CA LYS A 63 12.73 14.01 -7.30
C LYS A 63 13.93 13.17 -7.76
N GLY A 64 13.72 12.35 -8.78
CA GLY A 64 14.74 11.45 -9.34
C GLY A 64 14.57 9.98 -8.92
N CYS A 65 13.69 9.68 -7.97
CA CYS A 65 13.28 8.31 -7.67
C CYS A 65 12.33 7.76 -8.76
N PRO A 66 12.25 6.43 -8.97
CA PRO A 66 11.38 5.80 -9.97
C PRO A 66 9.89 5.78 -9.51
N ILE A 67 9.35 6.96 -9.23
CA ILE A 67 7.99 7.16 -8.71
C ILE A 67 7.12 7.85 -9.76
N SER A 68 6.02 7.21 -10.13
CA SER A 68 5.00 7.77 -11.02
C SER A 68 3.72 8.07 -10.24
N HIS A 69 3.25 9.32 -10.25
CA HIS A 69 1.97 9.66 -9.64
C HIS A 69 0.79 9.17 -10.50
N ILE A 70 -0.17 8.48 -9.88
CA ILE A 70 -1.43 8.07 -10.51
C ILE A 70 -2.63 8.67 -9.77
N ASN A 71 -3.72 8.88 -10.50
CA ASN A 71 -4.96 9.46 -10.00
C ASN A 71 -6.17 8.51 -10.09
N GLN A 72 -5.95 7.30 -10.60
CA GLN A 72 -6.99 6.29 -10.84
C GLN A 72 -6.43 4.90 -10.59
N MET A 73 -7.14 4.08 -9.84
CA MET A 73 -6.73 2.72 -9.47
C MET A 73 -6.48 1.81 -10.69
N GLN A 74 -7.18 2.04 -11.80
CA GLN A 74 -7.00 1.25 -13.03
C GLN A 74 -5.58 1.29 -13.61
N LYS A 75 -4.83 2.37 -13.34
CA LYS A 75 -3.41 2.47 -13.73
C LYS A 75 -2.51 1.50 -12.94
N ALA A 76 -2.99 0.97 -11.83
CA ALA A 76 -2.28 0.00 -11.01
C ALA A 76 -2.58 -1.46 -11.41
N LYS A 77 -3.41 -1.72 -12.43
CA LYS A 77 -3.80 -3.08 -12.83
C LYS A 77 -2.61 -4.00 -13.09
N ASP A 78 -1.53 -3.48 -13.68
CA ASP A 78 -0.33 -4.24 -14.04
C ASP A 78 0.75 -4.25 -12.95
N THR A 79 0.45 -3.75 -11.75
CA THR A 79 1.34 -3.86 -10.59
C THR A 79 1.26 -5.24 -9.95
N ASP A 80 2.25 -5.62 -9.16
CA ASP A 80 2.32 -6.92 -8.49
C ASP A 80 1.58 -6.91 -7.15
N VAL A 81 1.61 -5.77 -6.44
CA VAL A 81 1.08 -5.62 -5.09
C VAL A 81 0.75 -4.16 -4.79
N LEU A 82 -0.27 -3.95 -3.94
CA LEU A 82 -0.55 -2.65 -3.33
C LEU A 82 -0.02 -2.59 -1.90
N VAL A 83 0.71 -1.54 -1.57
CA VAL A 83 1.13 -1.22 -0.20
C VAL A 83 0.28 -0.07 0.31
N SER A 84 -0.28 -0.23 1.50
CA SER A 84 -1.10 0.79 2.14
C SER A 84 -1.05 0.60 3.66
N ASP A 85 -1.65 1.52 4.39
CA ASP A 85 -1.93 1.42 5.81
C ASP A 85 -3.35 0.84 6.01
N PHE A 86 -4.30 1.62 6.54
CA PHE A 86 -5.70 1.25 6.72
C PHE A 86 -6.63 1.81 5.64
N SER A 87 -6.11 2.09 4.45
CA SER A 87 -6.93 2.60 3.34
C SER A 87 -7.85 1.52 2.77
N ASN A 88 -9.13 1.86 2.55
CA ASN A 88 -10.07 0.99 1.82
C ASN A 88 -9.63 0.71 0.36
N ARG A 89 -8.60 1.42 -0.13
CA ARG A 89 -7.93 1.12 -1.40
C ARG A 89 -7.37 -0.31 -1.46
N ILE A 90 -7.08 -0.92 -0.31
CA ILE A 90 -6.70 -2.34 -0.23
C ILE A 90 -7.79 -3.23 -0.83
N PHE A 91 -9.05 -3.01 -0.47
CA PHE A 91 -10.16 -3.80 -1.01
C PHE A 91 -10.42 -3.48 -2.48
N GLU A 92 -10.39 -2.20 -2.85
CA GLU A 92 -10.55 -1.79 -4.26
C GLU A 92 -9.53 -2.50 -5.16
N TYR A 93 -8.26 -2.47 -4.79
CA TYR A 93 -7.19 -3.12 -5.55
C TYR A 93 -7.33 -4.64 -5.56
N SER A 94 -7.44 -5.24 -4.36
CA SER A 94 -7.34 -6.69 -4.23
C SER A 94 -8.51 -7.39 -4.89
N LEU A 95 -9.72 -6.84 -4.76
CA LEU A 95 -10.93 -7.43 -5.32
C LEU A 95 -11.09 -7.11 -6.81
N SER A 96 -10.65 -5.93 -7.28
CA SER A 96 -10.78 -5.57 -8.71
C SER A 96 -9.76 -6.30 -9.58
N PHE A 97 -8.58 -6.59 -9.05
CA PHE A 97 -7.47 -7.16 -9.82
C PHE A 97 -7.06 -8.56 -9.40
N ALA A 98 -7.70 -9.14 -8.37
CA ALA A 98 -7.33 -10.43 -7.79
C ALA A 98 -5.84 -10.50 -7.39
N LYS A 99 -5.34 -9.44 -6.75
CA LYS A 99 -3.92 -9.31 -6.36
C LYS A 99 -3.79 -8.99 -4.88
N PRO A 100 -2.74 -9.48 -4.21
CA PRO A 100 -2.58 -9.21 -2.79
C PRO A 100 -2.26 -7.74 -2.53
N SER A 101 -2.55 -7.32 -1.30
CA SER A 101 -2.04 -6.07 -0.73
C SER A 101 -1.08 -6.35 0.42
N ILE A 102 -0.38 -5.31 0.88
CA ILE A 102 0.42 -5.29 2.09
C ILE A 102 -0.08 -4.13 2.93
N VAL A 103 -0.56 -4.46 4.12
CA VAL A 103 -0.87 -3.50 5.18
C VAL A 103 0.42 -3.22 5.95
N PHE A 104 0.99 -2.03 5.76
CA PHE A 104 2.21 -1.58 6.40
C PHE A 104 1.92 -0.66 7.57
N LEU A 105 2.26 -1.11 8.78
CA LEU A 105 1.93 -0.47 10.04
C LEU A 105 3.16 -0.45 10.96
N SER A 106 4.11 0.43 10.63
CA SER A 106 5.39 0.54 11.35
C SER A 106 5.30 0.99 12.82
N GLY A 107 4.14 1.49 13.25
CA GLY A 107 3.92 2.01 14.61
C GLY A 107 3.35 0.99 15.60
N ILE A 108 3.09 -0.26 15.17
CA ILE A 108 2.50 -1.30 16.03
C ILE A 108 3.24 -2.62 15.86
N THR A 109 3.20 -3.49 16.87
CA THR A 109 3.89 -4.79 16.86
C THR A 109 3.01 -5.94 16.36
N GLY A 110 1.72 -5.69 16.13
CA GLY A 110 0.76 -6.68 15.68
C GLY A 110 -0.68 -6.16 15.72
N ILE A 111 -1.59 -6.91 15.10
CA ILE A 111 -3.04 -6.68 15.17
C ILE A 111 -3.71 -7.98 15.60
N SER A 112 -4.58 -7.89 16.61
CA SER A 112 -5.55 -8.95 16.90
C SER A 112 -6.84 -8.64 16.16
N PHE A 113 -7.26 -9.57 15.31
CA PHE A 113 -8.52 -9.46 14.57
C PHE A 113 -9.63 -10.17 15.33
N ASN A 114 -10.75 -9.47 15.53
CA ASN A 114 -11.98 -10.11 16.00
C ASN A 114 -12.57 -10.97 14.88
N GLN A 115 -13.57 -11.81 15.19
CA GLN A 115 -14.26 -12.69 14.22
C GLN A 115 -15.21 -11.93 13.28
N ASP A 116 -14.84 -10.74 12.84
CA ASP A 116 -15.62 -9.92 11.91
C ASP A 116 -15.31 -10.31 10.45
N LYS A 117 -16.34 -10.37 9.60
CA LYS A 117 -16.20 -10.73 8.18
C LYS A 117 -15.28 -9.75 7.42
N PHE A 118 -15.25 -8.46 7.76
CA PHE A 118 -14.35 -7.47 7.16
C PHE A 118 -12.88 -7.72 7.53
N TYR A 119 -12.61 -8.04 8.80
CA TYR A 119 -11.25 -8.36 9.22
C TYR A 119 -10.75 -9.66 8.58
N LYS A 120 -11.63 -10.66 8.46
CA LYS A 120 -11.30 -11.88 7.73
C LYS A 120 -11.00 -11.59 6.26
N LEU A 121 -11.81 -10.76 5.60
CA LEU A 121 -11.55 -10.34 4.23
C LEU A 121 -10.21 -9.59 4.09
N LEU A 122 -9.86 -8.73 5.05
CA LEU A 122 -8.56 -8.05 5.05
C LEU A 122 -7.40 -9.05 5.13
N GLN A 123 -7.51 -10.07 6.00
CA GLN A 123 -6.50 -11.14 6.12
C GLN A 123 -6.40 -12.01 4.86
N ASP A 124 -7.52 -12.22 4.16
CA ASP A 124 -7.58 -13.00 2.93
C ASP A 124 -7.02 -12.20 1.73
N CYS A 125 -7.05 -10.87 1.78
CA CYS A 125 -6.55 -10.00 0.71
C CYS A 125 -5.12 -9.47 0.96
N ALA A 126 -4.63 -9.46 2.20
CA ALA A 126 -3.42 -8.74 2.54
C ALA A 126 -2.41 -9.52 3.40
N TYR A 127 -1.14 -9.19 3.21
CA TYR A 127 -0.06 -9.46 4.17
C TYR A 127 0.07 -8.28 5.13
N PHE A 128 0.70 -8.51 6.28
CA PHE A 128 0.93 -7.47 7.28
C PHE A 128 2.43 -7.29 7.52
N ALA A 129 2.89 -6.05 7.39
CA ALA A 129 4.25 -5.64 7.66
C ALA A 129 4.25 -4.65 8.83
N PHE A 130 4.96 -4.99 9.91
CA PHE A 130 5.01 -4.17 11.13
C PHE A 130 6.33 -3.39 11.27
N SER A 131 7.25 -3.61 10.33
CA SER A 131 8.52 -2.90 10.24
C SER A 131 8.97 -2.81 8.78
N LEU A 132 9.92 -1.92 8.50
CA LEU A 132 10.54 -1.85 7.17
C LEU A 132 11.26 -3.15 6.79
N LYS A 133 11.79 -3.86 7.79
CA LYS A 133 12.37 -5.19 7.60
C LYS A 133 11.30 -6.17 7.11
N ASP A 134 10.15 -6.23 7.78
CA ASP A 134 9.06 -7.12 7.39
C ASP A 134 8.53 -6.77 5.99
N LEU A 135 8.40 -5.48 5.68
CA LEU A 135 7.98 -5.03 4.35
C LEU A 135 8.97 -5.51 3.27
N LYS A 136 10.28 -5.36 3.51
CA LYS A 136 11.35 -5.83 2.62
C LYS A 136 11.31 -7.35 2.47
N ASP A 137 11.13 -8.08 3.56
CA ASP A 137 11.08 -9.54 3.57
C ASP A 137 9.86 -10.05 2.80
N ILE A 138 8.67 -9.50 3.04
CA ILE A 138 7.43 -9.82 2.32
C ILE A 138 7.61 -9.60 0.81
N CYS A 139 8.11 -8.44 0.39
CA CYS A 139 8.27 -8.12 -1.03
C CYS A 139 9.33 -8.98 -1.74
N LYS A 140 10.35 -9.47 -1.02
CA LYS A 140 11.45 -10.26 -1.61
C LYS A 140 11.20 -11.77 -1.59
N THR A 141 10.48 -12.27 -0.59
CA THR A 141 10.44 -13.70 -0.29
C THR A 141 9.10 -14.36 -0.61
N LEU A 142 8.00 -13.60 -0.62
CA LEU A 142 6.68 -14.19 -0.82
C LEU A 142 6.31 -14.31 -2.29
N ASP A 143 5.85 -15.52 -2.65
CA ASP A 143 5.14 -15.71 -3.91
C ASP A 143 3.70 -15.19 -3.76
N PHE A 144 3.46 -14.01 -4.32
CA PHE A 144 2.13 -13.38 -4.34
C PHE A 144 1.06 -14.25 -5.01
N LYS A 145 1.42 -15.25 -5.82
CA LYS A 145 0.47 -16.17 -6.45
C LYS A 145 -0.36 -16.97 -5.45
N ALA A 146 0.20 -17.33 -4.30
CA ALA A 146 -0.53 -18.10 -3.29
C ALA A 146 -1.75 -17.31 -2.78
N LYS A 147 -1.52 -16.05 -2.40
CA LYS A 147 -2.57 -15.12 -1.94
C LYS A 147 -3.53 -14.73 -3.07
N THR A 148 -3.04 -14.54 -4.29
CA THR A 148 -3.90 -14.36 -5.47
C THR A 148 -4.93 -15.49 -5.61
N ARG A 149 -4.52 -16.76 -5.47
CA ARG A 149 -5.45 -17.90 -5.54
C ARG A 149 -6.49 -17.89 -4.42
N GLU A 150 -6.10 -17.48 -3.21
CA GLU A 150 -7.04 -17.32 -2.09
C GLU A 150 -8.11 -16.26 -2.40
N ILE A 151 -7.69 -15.13 -2.97
CA ILE A 151 -8.57 -14.02 -3.38
C ILE A 151 -9.48 -14.48 -4.52
N GLU A 152 -8.96 -15.13 -5.55
CA GLU A 152 -9.74 -15.68 -6.66
C GLU A 152 -10.79 -16.69 -6.17
N SER A 153 -10.39 -17.58 -5.24
CA SER A 153 -11.31 -18.52 -4.60
C SER A 153 -12.42 -17.78 -3.84
N PHE A 154 -12.09 -16.71 -3.11
CA PHE A 154 -13.08 -15.90 -2.41
C PHE A 154 -14.08 -15.27 -3.38
N LEU A 155 -13.62 -14.70 -4.49
CA LEU A 155 -14.47 -14.05 -5.50
C LEU A 155 -15.44 -15.01 -6.21
N GLN A 156 -15.19 -16.31 -6.17
CA GLN A 156 -16.07 -17.35 -6.74
C GLN A 156 -17.11 -17.89 -5.76
N ARG A 157 -17.08 -17.48 -4.48
CA ARG A 157 -18.04 -17.95 -3.47
C ARG A 157 -19.33 -17.16 -3.54
N ASP A 158 -20.44 -17.83 -3.26
CA ASP A 158 -21.73 -17.18 -3.09
C ASP A 158 -21.84 -16.50 -1.72
N PHE A 159 -22.65 -15.43 -1.66
CA PHE A 159 -22.97 -14.74 -0.41
C PHE A 159 -23.90 -15.62 0.43
N LEU A 160 -23.32 -16.40 1.35
CA LEU A 160 -24.02 -17.22 2.34
C LEU A 160 -23.74 -16.73 3.78
#